data_AF-A0A0C9YL71-F1
#
_entry.id   AF-A0A0C9YL71-F1
#
_cell.length_a   1.000
_cell.length_b   1.000
_cell.length_c   1.000
_cell.angle_alpha   90.00
_cell.angle_beta   90.00
_cell.angle_gamma   90.00
#
_symmetry.space_group_name_H-M   'P 1'
#
loop_
_entity.id
_entity.type
_entity.pdbx_description
1 polymer ?
#
loop_
_entity_poly.entity_id
_entity_poly.type
_entity_poly.pdbx_seq_one_letter_code
_entity_poly.pdbx_strand_id
1 'polypeptide(L)'
;MARFDSFSLTPVHLPPSFHDTTAAAAWRTQDVYQERPSQERYEARIRAFDTYLIPIVALFQGRIIDQPEHPMASTAYSSGGEVEHSLFMIGGILFFVIEMKLGHEGQDNITQLFLELLSAAEMNKNANFEGLRVHGLLTDLQTFHFYSYDPTRRKFSFDETLQVSPARETFITDMIHVTNKVFTVILFAYMEGLAASVKKSRERPAAPPTGSSPAQRMVRNHINDNTRSGPRKSTEQWEVALAFANQCLNKFLEPVRTIEDVERQSCEAIGLLTKSVRSIPRVSHYSGKAELSTDNELRAVARRIVCTEYMTMVEASEPDGE
;
A
#
# COMPACT_ATOMS: atom_id res chain seq x y z
N MET A 1 11.14 -29.15 8.19
CA MET A 1 10.78 -27.92 7.46
C MET A 1 9.95 -28.30 6.25
N ALA A 2 8.70 -27.84 6.16
CA ALA A 2 7.91 -28.01 4.94
C ALA A 2 8.61 -27.26 3.79
N ARG A 3 8.66 -27.87 2.60
CA ARG A 3 9.27 -27.26 1.42
C ARG A 3 8.23 -26.32 0.80
N PHE A 4 8.43 -25.02 0.94
CA PHE A 4 7.60 -24.03 0.26
C PHE A 4 7.95 -23.98 -1.24
N ASP A 5 6.96 -23.74 -2.09
CA ASP A 5 7.22 -23.42 -3.49
C ASP A 5 7.95 -22.07 -3.54
N SER A 6 8.97 -21.97 -4.39
CA SER A 6 9.69 -20.72 -4.61
C SER A 6 8.86 -19.80 -5.51
N PHE A 7 8.64 -18.56 -5.07
CA PHE A 7 8.07 -17.50 -5.88
C PHE A 7 8.89 -16.24 -5.63
N SER A 8 9.55 -15.73 -6.66
CA SER A 8 10.36 -14.52 -6.57
C SER A 8 9.85 -13.48 -7.57
N LEU A 9 9.60 -12.27 -7.08
CA LEU A 9 9.36 -11.13 -7.95
C LEU A 9 10.70 -10.57 -8.45
N THR A 10 10.72 -10.08 -9.69
CA THR A 10 11.88 -9.34 -10.20
C THR A 10 12.01 -8.04 -9.39
N PRO A 11 13.14 -7.81 -8.69
CA PRO A 11 13.31 -6.61 -7.90
C PRO A 11 13.27 -5.34 -8.76
N VAL A 12 12.66 -4.29 -8.23
CA VAL A 12 12.78 -2.93 -8.77
C VAL A 12 13.42 -2.02 -7.72
N HIS A 13 14.14 -1.01 -8.18
CA HIS A 13 14.86 -0.07 -7.32
C HIS A 13 14.19 1.29 -7.35
N LEU A 14 13.86 1.83 -6.18
CA LEU A 14 13.41 3.21 -6.04
C LEU A 14 14.59 4.17 -6.29
N PRO A 15 14.30 5.45 -6.62
CA PRO A 15 15.34 6.44 -6.83
C PRO A 15 16.21 6.63 -5.57
N PRO A 16 17.54 6.76 -5.67
CA PRO A 16 18.40 7.24 -4.58
C PRO A 16 17.82 8.43 -3.80
N SER A 17 17.23 9.43 -4.47
CA SER A 17 16.61 10.59 -3.79
C SER A 17 15.43 10.23 -2.87
N PHE A 18 14.70 9.15 -3.16
CA PHE A 18 13.68 8.60 -2.27
C PHE A 18 14.34 8.02 -1.01
N HIS A 19 15.44 7.28 -1.19
CA HIS A 19 16.21 6.71 -0.09
C HIS A 19 16.88 7.77 0.79
N ASP A 20 17.40 8.86 0.21
CA ASP A 20 17.96 9.98 0.97
C ASP A 20 16.91 10.60 1.91
N THR A 21 15.70 10.84 1.38
CA THR A 21 14.60 11.43 2.14
C THR A 21 14.14 10.51 3.27
N THR A 22 13.98 9.23 2.99
CA THR A 22 13.56 8.22 3.98
C THR A 22 14.65 7.96 5.02
N ALA A 23 15.92 7.93 4.64
CA ALA A 23 17.06 7.82 5.55
C ALA A 23 17.11 8.99 6.54
N ALA A 24 16.92 10.23 6.06
CA ALA A 24 16.90 11.41 6.92
C ALA A 24 15.69 11.44 7.88
N ALA A 25 14.55 10.87 7.49
CA ALA A 25 13.40 10.70 8.35
C ALA A 25 13.62 9.58 9.38
N ALA A 26 14.20 8.46 8.95
CA ALA A 26 14.50 7.31 9.81
C ALA A 26 15.52 7.67 10.90
N TRP A 27 16.54 8.44 10.54
CA TRP A 27 17.53 8.95 11.49
C TRP A 27 16.85 9.72 12.64
N ARG A 28 15.99 10.68 12.28
CA ARG A 28 15.24 11.49 13.26
C ARG A 28 14.26 10.64 14.08
N THR A 29 13.65 9.64 13.47
CA THR A 29 12.75 8.71 14.16
C THR A 29 13.52 7.90 15.20
N GLN A 30 14.74 7.46 14.90
CA GLN A 30 15.61 6.79 15.87
C GLN A 30 16.14 7.73 16.97
N ASP A 31 16.24 9.04 16.73
CA ASP A 31 16.53 9.99 17.81
C ASP A 31 15.37 10.08 18.83
N VAL A 32 14.13 9.88 18.38
CA VAL A 32 12.93 9.93 19.24
C VAL A 32 12.65 8.60 19.92
N TYR A 33 12.70 7.51 19.16
CA TYR A 33 12.32 6.17 19.62
C TYR A 33 13.52 5.27 19.97
N GLN A 34 14.73 5.83 19.97
CA GLN A 34 16.01 5.13 20.17
C GLN A 34 16.31 4.10 19.06
N GLU A 35 17.51 3.53 19.06
CA GLU A 35 17.90 2.46 18.16
C GLU A 35 17.19 1.14 18.49
N ARG A 36 17.10 0.24 17.50
CA ARG A 36 16.38 -1.03 17.63
C ARG A 36 16.74 -1.84 18.89
N PRO A 37 18.02 -1.99 19.32
CA PRO A 37 18.34 -2.76 20.52
C PRO A 37 17.66 -2.27 21.80
N SER A 38 17.30 -0.97 21.85
CA SER A 38 16.67 -0.33 23.00
C SER A 38 15.13 -0.30 22.90
N GLN A 39 14.57 -0.69 21.75
CA GLN A 39 13.13 -0.69 21.51
C GLN A 39 12.49 -1.98 22.04
N GLU A 40 12.18 -2.01 23.34
CA GLU A 40 11.45 -3.13 23.95
C GLU A 40 9.93 -3.08 23.67
N ARG A 41 9.40 -1.89 23.36
CA ARG A 41 7.97 -1.67 23.10
C ARG A 41 7.63 -1.86 21.62
N TYR A 42 6.53 -2.57 21.36
CA TYR A 42 6.04 -2.85 20.01
C TYR A 42 5.69 -1.58 19.23
N GLU A 43 5.04 -0.62 19.88
CA GLU A 43 4.58 0.61 19.24
C GLU A 43 5.74 1.42 18.66
N ALA A 44 6.90 1.44 19.34
CA ALA A 44 8.09 2.14 18.87
C ALA A 44 8.64 1.54 17.55
N ARG A 45 8.49 0.22 17.37
CA ARG A 45 8.96 -0.50 16.19
C ARG A 45 8.05 -0.24 15.00
N ILE A 46 6.73 -0.34 15.20
CA ILE A 46 5.75 0.04 14.17
C ILE A 46 6.04 1.45 13.67
N ARG A 47 6.26 2.42 14.58
CA ARG A 47 6.63 3.80 14.20
C ARG A 47 7.96 3.90 13.45
N ALA A 48 8.94 3.07 13.78
CA ALA A 48 10.20 3.02 13.03
C ALA A 48 9.97 2.49 11.60
N PHE A 49 9.14 1.46 11.43
CA PHE A 49 8.81 0.92 10.11
C PHE A 49 7.93 1.84 9.28
N ASP A 50 6.98 2.55 9.91
CA ASP A 50 6.11 3.57 9.30
C ASP A 50 6.92 4.60 8.50
N THR A 51 8.12 4.91 8.98
CA THR A 51 9.02 5.87 8.33
C THR A 51 9.46 5.42 6.93
N TYR A 52 9.43 4.12 6.65
CA TYR A 52 9.73 3.54 5.35
C TYR A 52 8.44 3.18 4.60
N LEU A 53 7.47 2.56 5.27
CA LEU A 53 6.24 2.07 4.64
C LEU A 53 5.36 3.21 4.13
N ILE A 54 5.13 4.26 4.94
CA ILE A 54 4.22 5.35 4.57
C ILE A 54 4.69 6.06 3.29
N PRO A 55 5.97 6.44 3.13
CA PRO A 55 6.46 7.01 1.87
C PRO A 55 6.26 6.09 0.66
N ILE A 56 6.42 4.78 0.81
CA ILE A 56 6.16 3.81 -0.26
C ILE A 56 4.68 3.83 -0.66
N VAL A 57 3.77 3.71 0.32
CA VAL A 57 2.31 3.70 0.07
C VAL A 57 1.86 5.05 -0.50
N ALA A 58 2.47 6.16 -0.08
CA ALA A 58 2.16 7.50 -0.57
C ALA A 58 2.39 7.67 -2.09
N LEU A 59 3.30 6.88 -2.70
CA LEU A 59 3.50 6.85 -4.16
C LEU A 59 2.21 6.48 -4.91
N PHE A 60 1.28 5.77 -4.26
CA PHE A 60 0.00 5.37 -4.82
C PHE A 60 -1.13 6.39 -4.63
N GLN A 61 -0.84 7.57 -4.07
CA GLN A 61 -1.73 8.74 -4.05
C GLN A 61 -3.17 8.44 -3.58
N GLY A 62 -3.31 7.61 -2.53
CA GLY A 62 -4.59 7.24 -1.93
C GLY A 62 -5.44 6.24 -2.74
N ARG A 63 -4.83 5.53 -3.69
CA ARG A 63 -5.45 4.39 -4.41
C ARG A 63 -5.14 3.07 -3.73
N ILE A 64 -3.99 3.01 -3.06
CA ILE A 64 -3.70 2.03 -2.03
C ILE A 64 -3.89 2.73 -0.69
N ILE A 65 -4.65 2.12 0.21
CA ILE A 65 -4.85 2.60 1.57
C ILE A 65 -4.20 1.61 2.51
N ASP A 66 -3.40 2.13 3.42
CA ASP A 66 -3.02 1.43 4.63
C ASP A 66 -4.12 1.58 5.69
N GLN A 67 -4.58 0.45 6.21
CA GLN A 67 -5.47 0.39 7.37
C GLN A 67 -4.68 -0.21 8.53
N PRO A 68 -4.10 0.64 9.41
CA PRO A 68 -3.36 0.16 10.55
C PRO A 68 -4.30 -0.47 11.58
N GLU A 69 -3.81 -1.49 12.28
CA GLU A 69 -4.49 -2.15 13.41
C GLU A 69 -5.94 -2.58 13.09
N HIS A 70 -6.23 -2.96 11.83
CA HIS A 70 -7.59 -3.30 11.43
C HIS A 70 -7.90 -4.75 11.79
N PRO A 71 -8.92 -5.02 12.63
CA PRO A 71 -9.33 -6.39 12.91
C PRO A 71 -9.84 -7.02 11.62
N MET A 72 -9.20 -8.11 11.20
CA MET A 72 -9.67 -8.84 10.03
C MET A 72 -11.04 -9.48 10.30
N ALA A 73 -11.91 -9.46 9.29
CA ALA A 73 -13.20 -10.13 9.40
C ALA A 73 -12.98 -11.62 9.64
N SER A 74 -13.73 -12.20 10.58
CA SER A 74 -13.69 -13.65 10.77
C SER A 74 -14.09 -14.37 9.49
N THR A 75 -13.31 -15.38 9.14
CA THR A 75 -13.54 -16.25 8.00
C THR A 75 -13.64 -17.70 8.45
N ALA A 76 -13.83 -18.63 7.52
CA ALA A 76 -13.75 -20.05 7.84
C ALA A 76 -12.36 -20.50 8.34
N TYR A 77 -11.33 -19.66 8.17
CA TYR A 77 -9.94 -19.97 8.49
C TYR A 77 -9.42 -19.21 9.71
N SER A 78 -9.91 -18.00 9.97
CA SER A 78 -9.46 -17.16 11.09
C SER A 78 -10.64 -16.63 11.90
N SER A 79 -10.47 -16.53 13.21
CA SER A 79 -11.39 -15.77 14.07
C SER A 79 -11.35 -14.26 13.82
N GLY A 80 -10.41 -13.80 12.98
CA GLY A 80 -10.02 -12.40 12.86
C GLY A 80 -8.89 -12.12 13.86
N GLY A 81 -7.76 -11.65 13.33
CA GLY A 81 -6.63 -11.14 14.11
C GLY A 81 -6.39 -9.67 13.82
N GLU A 82 -5.67 -9.00 14.73
CA GLU A 82 -5.10 -7.68 14.46
C GLU A 82 -3.83 -7.87 13.64
N VAL A 83 -3.76 -7.13 12.52
CA VAL A 83 -2.56 -6.98 11.70
C VAL A 83 -2.12 -5.53 11.79
N GLU A 84 -0.81 -5.31 11.85
CA GLU A 84 -0.28 -3.96 12.06
C GLU A 84 -0.56 -3.07 10.85
N HIS A 85 -0.36 -3.60 9.63
CA HIS A 85 -0.74 -2.91 8.40
C HIS A 85 -1.46 -3.85 7.44
N SER A 86 -2.58 -3.37 6.90
CA SER A 86 -3.28 -4.03 5.80
C SER A 86 -3.44 -3.05 4.64
N LEU A 87 -2.83 -3.37 3.50
CA LEU A 87 -2.87 -2.55 2.31
C LEU A 87 -3.98 -3.00 1.36
N PHE A 88 -4.92 -2.09 1.10
CA PHE A 88 -6.08 -2.30 0.25
C PHE A 88 -5.99 -1.48 -1.03
N MET A 89 -6.41 -2.07 -2.15
CA MET A 89 -6.66 -1.37 -3.41
C MET A 89 -8.08 -1.68 -3.87
N ILE A 90 -8.89 -0.63 -4.09
CA ILE A 90 -10.27 -0.65 -4.61
C ILE A 90 -10.94 -2.05 -4.57
N GLY A 91 -11.43 -2.40 -3.38
CA GLY A 91 -12.23 -3.61 -3.14
C GLY A 91 -11.44 -4.92 -2.96
N GLY A 92 -10.13 -4.92 -3.14
CA GLY A 92 -9.25 -6.06 -2.87
C GLY A 92 -8.14 -5.74 -1.88
N ILE A 93 -7.70 -6.76 -1.16
CA ILE A 93 -6.53 -6.75 -0.28
C ILE A 93 -5.32 -7.22 -1.08
N LEU A 94 -4.25 -6.45 -1.01
CA LEU A 94 -3.03 -6.69 -1.79
C LEU A 94 -1.89 -7.26 -0.93
N PHE A 95 -1.71 -6.69 0.26
CA PHE A 95 -0.50 -6.93 1.07
C PHE A 95 -0.78 -6.72 2.56
N PHE A 96 -0.16 -7.54 3.41
CA PHE A 96 -0.14 -7.37 4.85
C PHE A 96 1.27 -7.21 5.38
N VAL A 97 1.37 -6.46 6.48
CA VAL A 97 2.52 -6.47 7.36
C VAL A 97 2.06 -6.93 8.73
N ILE A 98 2.71 -7.99 9.22
CA ILE A 98 2.51 -8.51 10.56
C ILE A 98 3.85 -8.38 11.28
N GLU A 99 3.87 -7.65 12.39
CA GLU A 99 5.04 -7.59 13.25
C GLU A 99 5.14 -8.86 14.12
N MET A 100 6.34 -9.41 14.24
CA MET A 100 6.64 -10.54 15.11
C MET A 100 6.60 -10.11 16.57
N LYS A 101 5.74 -10.76 17.36
CA LYS A 101 5.73 -10.57 18.80
C LYS A 101 7.00 -11.17 19.41
N LEU A 102 7.84 -10.33 20.03
CA LEU A 102 8.99 -10.75 20.83
C LEU A 102 8.60 -11.84 21.84
N GLY A 103 9.44 -12.86 21.97
CA GLY A 103 9.27 -13.91 22.98
C GLY A 103 8.23 -14.99 22.65
N HIS A 104 7.52 -14.89 21.53
CA HIS A 104 6.69 -15.99 21.01
C HIS A 104 7.51 -16.83 20.02
N GLU A 105 7.43 -18.15 20.15
CA GLU A 105 8.09 -19.08 19.24
C GLU A 105 7.62 -18.80 17.80
N GLY A 106 8.57 -18.64 16.85
CA GLY A 106 8.28 -18.12 15.51
C GLY A 106 7.24 -18.90 14.68
N GLN A 107 6.80 -20.09 15.12
CA GLN A 107 5.76 -20.87 14.45
C GLN A 107 4.37 -20.24 14.59
N ASP A 108 4.05 -19.61 15.72
CA ASP A 108 2.74 -18.98 15.94
C ASP A 108 2.57 -17.77 15.01
N ASN A 109 3.62 -16.96 14.87
CA ASN A 109 3.64 -15.79 13.99
C ASN A 109 3.47 -16.18 12.51
N ILE A 110 4.13 -17.26 12.04
CA ILE A 110 3.96 -17.77 10.67
C ILE A 110 2.55 -18.31 10.47
N THR A 111 2.03 -19.05 11.45
CA THR A 111 0.67 -19.59 11.40
C THR A 111 -0.35 -18.47 11.30
N GLN A 112 -0.23 -17.44 12.15
CA GLN A 112 -1.07 -16.25 12.09
C GLN A 112 -1.00 -15.62 10.70
N LEU A 113 0.20 -15.36 10.16
CA LEU A 113 0.33 -14.80 8.81
C LEU A 113 -0.40 -15.63 7.75
N PHE A 114 -0.28 -16.96 7.79
CA PHE A 114 -0.93 -17.82 6.81
C PHE A 114 -2.45 -17.80 6.94
N LEU A 115 -2.98 -17.74 8.16
CA LEU A 115 -4.42 -17.58 8.41
C LEU A 115 -4.94 -16.24 7.88
N GLU A 116 -4.17 -15.16 8.03
CA GLU A 116 -4.54 -13.85 7.48
C GLU A 116 -4.47 -13.81 5.94
N LEU A 117 -3.45 -14.43 5.33
CA LEU A 117 -3.38 -14.57 3.88
C LEU A 117 -4.58 -15.33 3.30
N LEU A 118 -5.01 -16.41 3.97
CA LEU A 118 -6.21 -17.18 3.57
C LEU A 118 -7.48 -16.37 3.72
N SER A 119 -7.62 -15.67 4.85
CA SER A 119 -8.78 -14.84 5.14
C SER A 119 -8.92 -13.71 4.12
N ALA A 120 -7.81 -13.08 3.75
CA ALA A 120 -7.79 -12.05 2.72
C ALA A 120 -8.13 -12.58 1.33
N ALA A 121 -7.66 -13.78 0.97
CA ALA A 121 -8.04 -14.42 -0.28
C ALA A 121 -9.56 -14.69 -0.34
N GLU A 122 -10.17 -15.12 0.78
CA GLU A 122 -11.61 -15.29 0.87
C GLU A 122 -12.36 -13.95 0.77
N MET A 123 -11.86 -12.90 1.43
CA MET A 123 -12.41 -11.54 1.28
C MET A 123 -12.31 -11.04 -0.17
N ASN A 124 -11.18 -11.27 -0.84
CA ASN A 124 -10.97 -10.93 -2.25
C ASN A 124 -11.97 -11.67 -3.13
N LYS A 125 -12.18 -12.97 -2.89
CA LYS A 125 -13.20 -13.76 -3.60
C LYS A 125 -14.60 -13.15 -3.43
N ASN A 126 -14.98 -12.79 -2.21
CA ASN A 126 -16.27 -12.14 -1.92
C ASN A 126 -16.43 -10.76 -2.61
N ALA A 127 -15.31 -10.05 -2.81
CA ALA A 127 -15.28 -8.81 -3.58
C ALA A 127 -15.23 -9.02 -5.12
N ASN A 128 -15.27 -10.27 -5.60
CA ASN A 128 -15.07 -10.70 -6.98
C ASN A 128 -13.69 -10.33 -7.55
N PHE A 129 -12.65 -10.51 -6.73
CA PHE A 129 -11.24 -10.51 -7.08
C PHE A 129 -10.64 -11.91 -6.82
N GLU A 130 -11.43 -12.96 -7.11
CA GLU A 130 -10.97 -14.35 -7.00
C GLU A 130 -9.72 -14.58 -7.86
N GLY A 131 -8.75 -15.30 -7.30
CA GLY A 131 -7.49 -15.60 -7.99
C GLY A 131 -6.36 -14.61 -7.72
N LEU A 132 -6.63 -13.44 -7.13
CA LEU A 132 -5.60 -12.44 -6.80
C LEU A 132 -4.64 -12.95 -5.73
N ARG A 133 -3.34 -12.95 -6.01
CA ARG A 133 -2.32 -13.37 -5.04
C ARG A 133 -2.30 -12.38 -3.87
N VAL A 134 -2.20 -12.91 -2.66
CA VAL A 134 -2.08 -12.10 -1.44
C VAL A 134 -0.65 -12.22 -0.94
N HIS A 135 -0.03 -11.10 -0.62
CA HIS A 135 1.34 -11.04 -0.14
C HIS A 135 1.38 -10.70 1.36
N GLY A 136 2.42 -11.17 2.04
CA GLY A 136 2.60 -10.99 3.47
C GLY A 136 4.05 -10.77 3.85
N LEU A 137 4.28 -9.85 4.78
CA LEU A 137 5.57 -9.60 5.40
C LEU A 137 5.47 -9.93 6.89
N LEU A 138 6.38 -10.79 7.36
CA LEU A 138 6.61 -11.02 8.78
C LEU A 138 7.93 -10.38 9.18
N THR A 139 7.93 -9.47 10.16
CA THR A 139 9.15 -8.76 10.57
C THR A 139 9.25 -8.47 12.06
N ASP A 140 10.46 -8.53 12.60
CA ASP A 140 10.80 -8.00 13.94
C ASP A 140 11.71 -6.75 13.85
N LEU A 141 11.85 -6.17 12.65
CA LEU A 141 12.79 -5.13 12.26
C LEU A 141 14.28 -5.49 12.37
N GLN A 142 14.63 -6.77 12.55
CA GLN A 142 15.96 -7.31 12.26
C GLN A 142 15.89 -8.29 11.09
N THR A 143 14.78 -9.00 10.98
CA THR A 143 14.53 -10.02 9.98
C THR A 143 13.21 -9.74 9.30
N PHE A 144 13.20 -9.80 7.97
CA PHE A 144 12.04 -9.54 7.14
C PHE A 144 11.80 -10.77 6.27
N HIS A 145 10.73 -11.51 6.54
CA HIS A 145 10.36 -12.72 5.82
C HIS A 145 9.17 -12.45 4.90
N PHE A 146 9.37 -12.64 3.60
CA PHE A 146 8.35 -12.40 2.59
C PHE A 146 7.66 -13.70 2.18
N TYR A 147 6.34 -13.70 2.25
CA TYR A 147 5.48 -14.81 1.87
C TYR A 147 4.39 -14.35 0.91
N SER A 148 3.79 -15.32 0.22
CA SER A 148 2.56 -15.08 -0.54
C SER A 148 1.67 -16.31 -0.56
N TYR A 149 0.38 -16.09 -0.85
CA TYR A 149 -0.60 -17.13 -1.08
C TYR A 149 -1.25 -16.94 -2.44
N ASP A 150 -1.18 -17.98 -3.27
CA ASP A 150 -1.85 -18.07 -4.56
C ASP A 150 -3.19 -18.80 -4.40
N PRO A 151 -4.34 -18.09 -4.41
CA PRO A 151 -5.63 -18.74 -4.24
C PRO A 151 -6.04 -19.63 -5.43
N THR A 152 -5.50 -19.37 -6.62
CA THR A 152 -5.77 -20.19 -7.81
C THR A 152 -5.12 -21.57 -7.67
N ARG A 153 -3.88 -21.59 -7.18
CA ARG A 153 -3.14 -22.84 -6.94
C ARG A 153 -3.37 -23.43 -5.54
N ARG A 154 -3.97 -22.64 -4.64
CA ARG A 154 -4.11 -22.93 -3.20
C ARG A 154 -2.77 -23.26 -2.54
N LYS A 155 -1.76 -22.45 -2.82
CA LYS A 155 -0.39 -22.69 -2.36
C LYS A 155 0.23 -21.47 -1.72
N PHE A 156 0.93 -21.70 -0.62
CA PHE A 156 1.85 -20.74 -0.02
C PHE A 156 3.20 -20.80 -0.72
N SER A 157 3.83 -19.64 -0.84
CA SER A 157 5.18 -19.51 -1.34
C SER A 157 6.01 -18.67 -0.38
N PHE A 158 7.25 -19.08 -0.20
CA PHE A 158 8.28 -18.26 0.42
C PHE A 158 9.06 -17.57 -0.69
N ASP A 159 9.33 -16.29 -0.52
CA ASP A 159 10.09 -15.49 -1.47
C ASP A 159 11.54 -15.36 -0.99
N GLU A 160 11.77 -14.56 0.05
CA GLU A 160 13.11 -14.35 0.60
C GLU A 160 13.09 -13.92 2.08
N THR A 161 14.27 -13.88 2.67
CA THR A 161 14.52 -13.30 3.99
C THR A 161 15.61 -12.25 3.88
N LEU A 162 15.32 -11.04 4.35
CA LEU A 162 16.30 -9.97 4.49
C LEU A 162 16.66 -9.80 5.96
N GLN A 163 17.94 -9.60 6.24
CA GLN A 163 18.44 -9.28 7.58
C GLN A 163 18.96 -7.86 7.57
N VAL A 164 18.70 -7.13 8.65
CA VAL A 164 19.18 -5.77 8.84
C VAL A 164 20.00 -5.69 10.13
N SER A 165 21.09 -4.93 10.08
CA SER A 165 21.95 -4.67 11.22
C SER A 165 21.22 -3.84 12.27
N PRO A 166 21.44 -4.07 13.58
CA PRO A 166 20.92 -3.19 14.62
C PRO A 166 21.67 -1.84 14.72
N ALA A 167 22.86 -1.73 14.12
CA ALA A 167 23.66 -0.51 14.16
C ALA A 167 23.06 0.54 13.23
N ARG A 168 22.74 1.74 13.76
CA ARG A 168 21.99 2.81 13.08
C ARG A 168 22.35 3.03 11.59
N GLU A 169 23.61 3.30 11.27
CA GLU A 169 24.03 3.60 9.89
C GLU A 169 23.83 2.40 8.95
N THR A 170 24.23 1.21 9.40
CA THR A 170 24.07 -0.03 8.65
C THR A 170 22.60 -0.42 8.56
N PHE A 171 21.80 -0.23 9.62
CA PHE A 171 20.35 -0.43 9.62
C PHE A 171 19.70 0.38 8.50
N ILE A 172 20.00 1.68 8.43
CA ILE A 172 19.43 2.57 7.41
C ILE A 172 19.84 2.13 6.01
N THR A 173 21.08 1.67 5.84
CA THR A 173 21.58 1.15 4.57
C THR A 173 20.88 -0.15 4.18
N ASP A 174 20.75 -1.10 5.10
CA ASP A 174 20.09 -2.39 4.85
C ASP A 174 18.59 -2.20 4.56
N MET A 175 17.96 -1.20 5.18
CA MET A 175 16.58 -0.83 4.92
C MET A 175 16.33 -0.34 3.49
N ILE A 176 17.35 0.05 2.71
CA ILE A 176 17.21 0.33 1.27
C ILE A 176 16.73 -0.93 0.54
N HIS A 177 17.29 -2.09 0.86
CA HIS A 177 16.89 -3.36 0.25
C HIS A 177 15.48 -3.76 0.67
N VAL A 178 15.14 -3.62 1.95
CA VAL A 178 13.79 -3.88 2.47
C VAL A 178 12.75 -2.96 1.80
N THR A 179 13.05 -1.66 1.70
CA THR A 179 12.16 -0.66 1.09
C THR A 179 11.91 -0.99 -0.38
N ASN A 180 12.97 -1.32 -1.14
CA ASN A 180 12.85 -1.75 -2.52
C ASN A 180 12.02 -3.01 -2.68
N LYS A 181 12.19 -3.99 -1.78
CA LYS A 181 11.40 -5.23 -1.80
C LYS A 181 9.93 -4.98 -1.49
N VAL A 182 9.62 -4.20 -0.47
CA VAL A 182 8.24 -3.82 -0.11
C VAL A 182 7.58 -3.09 -1.26
N PHE A 183 8.24 -2.09 -1.85
CA PHE A 183 7.73 -1.39 -3.03
C PHE A 183 7.50 -2.34 -4.21
N THR A 184 8.43 -3.25 -4.49
CA THR A 184 8.28 -4.27 -5.54
C THR A 184 7.01 -5.08 -5.32
N VAL A 185 6.82 -5.63 -4.12
CA VAL A 185 5.63 -6.43 -3.79
C VAL A 185 4.33 -5.62 -4.00
N ILE A 186 4.28 -4.39 -3.50
CA ILE A 186 3.10 -3.53 -3.64
C ILE A 186 2.83 -3.18 -5.11
N LEU A 187 3.87 -2.87 -5.90
CA LEU A 187 3.74 -2.56 -7.32
C LEU A 187 3.17 -3.75 -8.12
N PHE A 188 3.69 -4.96 -7.90
CA PHE A 188 3.19 -6.16 -8.58
C PHE A 188 1.74 -6.47 -8.17
N ALA A 189 1.43 -6.42 -6.87
CA ALA A 189 0.06 -6.64 -6.39
C ALA A 189 -0.92 -5.58 -6.95
N TYR A 190 -0.49 -4.31 -7.06
CA TYR A 190 -1.26 -3.25 -7.71
C TYR A 190 -1.53 -3.55 -9.19
N MET A 191 -0.53 -4.03 -9.93
CA MET A 191 -0.69 -4.41 -11.33
C MET A 191 -1.64 -5.59 -11.51
N GLU A 192 -1.56 -6.61 -10.66
CA GLU A 192 -2.50 -7.73 -10.68
C GLU A 192 -3.94 -7.27 -10.36
N GLY A 193 -4.11 -6.36 -9.38
CA GLY A 193 -5.39 -5.76 -9.03
C GLY A 193 -5.99 -4.94 -10.18
N LEU A 194 -5.17 -4.19 -10.92
CA LEU A 194 -5.59 -3.50 -12.15
C LEU A 194 -6.02 -4.48 -13.24
N ALA A 195 -5.24 -5.54 -13.48
CA ALA A 195 -5.57 -6.55 -14.48
C ALA A 195 -6.88 -7.27 -14.17
N ALA A 196 -7.11 -7.63 -12.90
CA ALA A 196 -8.37 -8.22 -12.44
C ALA A 196 -9.55 -7.25 -12.65
N SER A 197 -9.35 -5.96 -12.37
CA SER A 197 -10.37 -4.92 -12.58
C SER A 197 -10.74 -4.77 -14.06
N VAL A 198 -9.74 -4.77 -14.96
CA VAL A 198 -9.96 -4.75 -16.41
C VAL A 198 -10.76 -5.97 -16.85
N LYS A 199 -10.32 -7.19 -16.49
CA LYS A 199 -11.02 -8.44 -16.83
C LYS A 199 -12.49 -8.40 -16.41
N LYS A 200 -12.75 -8.06 -15.15
CA LYS A 200 -14.10 -7.95 -14.58
C LYS A 200 -14.96 -6.91 -15.31
N SER A 201 -14.39 -5.78 -15.68
CA SER A 201 -15.13 -4.74 -16.40
C SER A 201 -15.54 -5.16 -17.81
N ARG A 202 -14.78 -6.06 -18.46
CA ARG A 202 -15.08 -6.63 -19.79
C ARG A 202 -16.11 -7.76 -19.73
N GLU A 203 -16.04 -8.61 -18.70
CA GLU A 203 -16.96 -9.76 -18.54
C GLU A 203 -18.38 -9.35 -18.15
N ARG A 204 -18.56 -8.13 -17.63
CA ARG A 204 -19.87 -7.68 -17.18
C ARG A 204 -20.78 -7.48 -18.40
N PRO A 205 -21.93 -8.18 -18.49
CA PRO A 205 -22.87 -8.01 -19.59
C PRO A 205 -23.22 -6.54 -19.77
N ALA A 206 -23.38 -6.09 -21.02
CA ALA A 206 -23.98 -4.80 -21.31
C ALA A 206 -25.27 -4.71 -20.50
N ALA A 207 -25.39 -3.68 -19.67
CA ALA A 207 -26.60 -3.49 -18.88
C ALA A 207 -27.76 -3.55 -19.88
N PRO A 208 -28.76 -4.44 -19.67
CA PRO A 208 -29.83 -4.55 -20.62
C PRO A 208 -30.45 -3.14 -20.79
N PRO A 209 -30.74 -2.71 -22.02
CA PRO A 209 -31.34 -1.41 -22.27
C PRO A 209 -32.77 -1.50 -21.74
N THR A 210 -32.96 -1.28 -20.45
CA THR A 210 -34.26 -1.52 -19.82
C THR A 210 -34.64 -0.32 -18.98
N GLY A 211 -35.53 0.48 -19.57
CA GLY A 211 -36.46 1.29 -18.83
C GLY A 211 -37.07 0.45 -17.72
N SER A 212 -36.64 0.71 -16.51
CA SER A 212 -37.09 0.01 -15.31
C SER A 212 -37.74 1.04 -14.40
N SER A 213 -39.03 0.80 -14.18
CA SER A 213 -39.95 1.69 -13.50
C SER A 213 -39.51 2.03 -12.07
N PRO A 214 -39.85 3.24 -11.56
CA PRO A 214 -39.39 3.77 -10.26
C PRO A 214 -39.67 2.89 -9.02
N ALA A 215 -40.58 1.92 -9.10
CA ALA A 215 -41.13 1.22 -7.94
C ALA A 215 -40.22 0.15 -7.30
N GLN A 216 -39.21 -0.40 -8.00
CA GLN A 216 -38.37 -1.48 -7.45
C GLN A 216 -37.15 -1.01 -6.63
N ARG A 217 -36.97 0.30 -6.43
CA ARG A 217 -35.79 0.85 -5.74
C ARG A 217 -35.86 0.86 -4.21
N MET A 218 -36.98 0.52 -3.59
CA MET A 218 -37.18 0.75 -2.14
C MET A 218 -36.78 -0.39 -1.19
N VAL A 219 -36.46 -1.61 -1.66
CA VAL A 219 -36.32 -2.78 -0.75
C VAL A 219 -34.86 -3.21 -0.51
N ARG A 220 -33.87 -2.52 -1.08
CA ARG A 220 -32.44 -2.90 -0.98
C ARG A 220 -31.67 -1.99 -0.02
N ASN A 221 -31.99 -2.03 1.27
CA ASN A 221 -31.23 -1.36 2.31
C ASN A 221 -31.06 -2.32 3.49
N HIS A 222 -29.84 -2.81 3.77
CA HIS A 222 -29.27 -2.95 5.14
C HIS A 222 -27.96 -3.74 5.28
N ILE A 223 -27.25 -4.10 4.20
CA ILE A 223 -25.88 -4.63 4.32
C ILE A 223 -24.92 -3.71 3.56
N ASN A 224 -24.29 -2.76 4.28
CA ASN A 224 -23.11 -1.97 3.90
C ASN A 224 -23.00 -1.52 2.43
N ASP A 225 -24.08 -0.97 1.87
CA ASP A 225 -24.17 -0.49 0.49
C ASP A 225 -23.66 0.96 0.34
N ASN A 226 -22.47 1.26 0.90
CA ASN A 226 -21.79 2.55 0.69
C ASN A 226 -21.07 2.64 -0.66
N THR A 227 -21.13 1.59 -1.49
CA THR A 227 -20.82 1.67 -2.93
C THR A 227 -21.97 2.30 -3.71
N ARG A 228 -22.29 3.57 -3.39
CA ARG A 228 -23.23 4.36 -4.18
C ARG A 228 -22.77 4.41 -5.64
N SER A 229 -23.70 4.07 -6.52
CA SER A 229 -23.59 4.01 -7.98
C SER A 229 -23.32 5.40 -8.59
N GLY A 230 -22.09 5.90 -8.46
CA GLY A 230 -21.61 6.98 -9.33
C GLY A 230 -21.66 6.52 -10.81
N PRO A 231 -21.72 7.47 -11.77
CA PRO A 231 -21.61 7.15 -13.19
C PRO A 231 -20.41 6.22 -13.40
N ARG A 232 -20.73 5.04 -13.93
CA ARG A 232 -19.83 3.89 -14.00
C ARG A 232 -18.59 4.29 -14.79
N LYS A 233 -17.41 4.14 -14.18
CA LYS A 233 -16.13 4.39 -14.84
C LYS A 233 -16.02 3.54 -16.09
N SER A 234 -15.56 4.14 -17.19
CA SER A 234 -15.35 3.41 -18.42
C SER A 234 -14.22 2.40 -18.19
N THR A 235 -14.40 1.18 -18.72
CA THR A 235 -13.38 0.13 -18.79
C THR A 235 -12.03 0.68 -19.27
N GLU A 236 -12.06 1.68 -20.15
CA GLU A 236 -10.90 2.39 -20.68
C GLU A 236 -10.01 3.00 -19.59
N GLN A 237 -10.56 3.56 -18.50
CA GLN A 237 -9.74 4.15 -17.42
C GLN A 237 -8.84 3.12 -16.75
N TRP A 238 -9.36 1.90 -16.53
CA TRP A 238 -8.61 0.81 -15.93
C TRP A 238 -7.56 0.25 -16.88
N GLU A 239 -7.87 0.19 -18.17
CA GLU A 239 -6.94 -0.25 -19.21
C GLU A 239 -5.78 0.74 -19.38
N VAL A 240 -6.07 2.04 -19.38
CA VAL A 240 -5.05 3.10 -19.40
C VAL A 240 -4.17 3.03 -18.16
N ALA A 241 -4.76 2.84 -16.97
CA ALA A 241 -4.01 2.68 -15.73
C ALA A 241 -3.05 1.47 -15.81
N LEU A 242 -3.55 0.32 -16.28
CA LEU A 242 -2.76 -0.90 -16.44
C LEU A 242 -1.64 -0.71 -17.47
N ALA A 243 -1.91 -0.03 -18.59
CA ALA A 243 -0.90 0.27 -19.59
C ALA A 243 0.25 1.10 -19.01
N PHE A 244 -0.05 2.16 -18.25
CA PHE A 244 0.97 2.97 -17.58
C PHE A 244 1.72 2.20 -16.49
N ALA A 245 1.05 1.31 -15.74
CA ALA A 245 1.70 0.48 -14.73
C ALA A 245 2.69 -0.52 -15.37
N ASN A 246 2.33 -1.12 -16.52
CA ASN A 246 3.25 -1.95 -17.29
C ASN A 246 4.44 -1.15 -17.82
N GLN A 247 4.22 0.06 -18.33
CA GLN A 247 5.31 0.93 -18.75
C GLN A 247 6.23 1.31 -17.59
N CYS A 248 5.66 1.58 -16.41
CA CYS A 248 6.41 1.84 -15.17
C CYS A 248 7.32 0.64 -14.82
N LEU A 249 6.78 -0.57 -14.79
CA LEU A 249 7.57 -1.77 -14.51
C LEU A 249 8.67 -1.96 -15.55
N ASN A 250 8.35 -1.89 -16.84
CA ASN A 250 9.34 -2.01 -17.91
C ASN A 250 10.45 -0.97 -17.76
N LYS A 251 10.10 0.26 -17.36
CA LYS A 251 11.05 1.32 -17.12
C LYS A 251 11.99 1.00 -15.96
N PHE A 252 11.51 0.44 -14.85
CA PHE A 252 12.39 -0.03 -13.77
C PHE A 252 13.34 -1.15 -14.20
N LEU A 253 12.93 -1.98 -15.16
CA LEU A 253 13.71 -3.13 -15.63
C LEU A 253 14.72 -2.79 -16.73
N GLU A 254 14.78 -1.53 -17.20
CA GLU A 254 15.80 -1.10 -18.15
C GLU A 254 17.21 -1.26 -17.53
N PRO A 255 18.23 -1.67 -18.30
CA PRO A 255 19.59 -1.81 -17.78
C PRO A 255 20.19 -0.47 -17.35
N VAL A 256 20.71 -0.40 -16.12
CA VAL A 256 21.41 0.75 -15.54
C VAL A 256 22.91 0.49 -15.44
N ARG A 257 23.74 1.54 -15.56
CA ARG A 257 25.20 1.42 -15.39
C ARG A 257 25.74 2.29 -14.27
N THR A 258 25.10 3.41 -13.98
CA THR A 258 25.52 4.34 -12.93
C THR A 258 24.39 4.62 -11.94
N ILE A 259 24.71 5.23 -10.80
CA ILE A 259 23.70 5.66 -9.82
C ILE A 259 22.81 6.77 -10.39
N GLU A 260 23.34 7.63 -11.26
CA GLU A 260 22.57 8.65 -11.97
C GLU A 260 21.60 8.03 -12.98
N ASP A 261 21.97 6.90 -13.61
CA ASP A 261 21.04 6.13 -14.44
C ASP A 261 19.89 5.58 -13.60
N VAL A 262 20.19 5.00 -12.42
CA VAL A 262 19.17 4.51 -11.47
C VAL A 262 18.24 5.64 -11.06
N GLU A 263 18.78 6.79 -10.65
CA GLU A 263 17.99 7.95 -10.24
C GLU A 263 17.06 8.43 -11.35
N ARG A 264 17.60 8.68 -12.55
CA ARG A 264 16.82 9.15 -13.70
C ARG A 264 15.74 8.15 -14.08
N GLN A 265 16.10 6.89 -14.24
CA GLN A 265 15.18 5.84 -14.71
C GLN A 265 14.08 5.56 -13.69
N SER A 266 14.43 5.49 -12.42
CA SER A 266 13.47 5.25 -11.34
C SER A 266 12.52 6.44 -11.19
N CYS A 267 13.01 7.67 -11.32
CA CYS A 267 12.15 8.86 -11.33
C CYS A 267 11.17 8.86 -12.50
N GLU A 268 11.63 8.51 -13.71
CA GLU A 268 10.76 8.36 -14.88
C GLU A 268 9.70 7.26 -14.66
N ALA A 269 10.09 6.12 -14.09
CA ALA A 269 9.18 5.04 -13.74
C ALA A 269 8.12 5.47 -12.71
N ILE A 270 8.50 6.20 -11.66
CA ILE A 270 7.56 6.78 -10.69
C ILE A 270 6.64 7.81 -11.34
N GLY A 271 7.11 8.56 -12.33
CA GLY A 271 6.28 9.42 -13.17
C GLY A 271 5.20 8.64 -13.94
N LEU A 272 5.54 7.46 -14.45
CA LEU A 272 4.58 6.55 -15.11
C LEU A 272 3.60 5.92 -14.10
N LEU A 273 4.07 5.51 -12.92
CA LEU A 273 3.20 5.05 -11.82
C LEU A 273 2.19 6.14 -11.45
N THR A 274 2.64 7.40 -11.34
CA THR A 274 1.79 8.55 -11.06
C THR A 274 0.68 8.72 -12.11
N LYS A 275 0.98 8.53 -13.39
CA LYS A 275 -0.03 8.54 -14.46
C LYS A 275 -1.01 7.38 -14.33
N SER A 276 -0.52 6.19 -13.98
CA SER A 276 -1.35 5.01 -13.73
C SER A 276 -2.36 5.27 -12.60
N VAL A 277 -1.90 5.69 -11.42
CA VAL A 277 -2.76 5.85 -10.24
C VAL A 277 -3.81 6.97 -10.43
N ARG A 278 -3.48 8.02 -11.19
CA ARG A 278 -4.43 9.09 -11.52
C ARG A 278 -5.48 8.70 -12.54
N SER A 279 -5.23 7.66 -13.32
CA SER A 279 -6.22 7.15 -14.28
C SER A 279 -7.42 6.50 -13.57
N ILE A 280 -7.28 6.17 -12.27
CA ILE A 280 -8.32 5.54 -11.44
C ILE A 280 -8.72 6.46 -10.26
N PRO A 281 -9.93 6.32 -9.68
CA PRO A 281 -10.37 7.22 -8.63
C PRO A 281 -9.58 6.99 -7.33
N ARG A 282 -9.52 8.02 -6.47
CA ARG A 282 -9.15 7.82 -5.06
C ARG A 282 -10.22 7.01 -4.35
N VAL A 283 -9.83 6.29 -3.30
CA VAL A 283 -10.79 5.61 -2.43
C VAL A 283 -11.45 6.60 -1.45
N SER A 284 -10.80 7.71 -1.09
CA SER A 284 -11.33 8.68 -0.13
C SER A 284 -12.55 9.44 -0.66
N HIS A 285 -13.61 9.48 0.14
CA HIS A 285 -14.84 10.26 -0.10
C HIS A 285 -14.72 11.73 0.30
N TYR A 286 -13.75 12.06 1.14
CA TYR A 286 -13.60 13.40 1.74
C TYR A 286 -12.47 14.22 1.11
N SER A 287 -11.78 13.69 0.09
CA SER A 287 -10.73 14.45 -0.59
C SER A 287 -11.35 15.67 -1.29
N GLY A 288 -10.75 16.84 -1.08
CA GLY A 288 -11.09 18.04 -1.84
C GLY A 288 -11.00 17.78 -3.35
N LYS A 289 -11.76 18.53 -4.14
CA LYS A 289 -11.86 18.34 -5.60
C LYS A 289 -10.51 18.45 -6.34
N ALA A 290 -9.49 19.04 -5.72
CA ALA A 290 -8.18 19.23 -6.32
C ALA A 290 -7.30 17.98 -6.17
N GLU A 291 -6.91 17.38 -7.29
CA GLU A 291 -5.81 16.43 -7.30
C GLU A 291 -4.49 17.19 -7.24
N LEU A 292 -3.93 17.33 -6.04
CA LEU A 292 -2.57 17.85 -5.86
C LEU A 292 -1.58 16.82 -6.40
N SER A 293 -0.72 17.29 -7.27
CA SER A 293 -0.09 16.49 -8.30
C SER A 293 1.44 16.53 -8.23
N THR A 294 2.00 17.51 -7.54
CA THR A 294 3.44 17.64 -7.32
C THR A 294 3.72 17.98 -5.86
N ASP A 295 4.93 17.66 -5.40
CA ASP A 295 5.38 18.06 -4.06
C ASP A 295 5.36 19.60 -3.91
N ASN A 296 5.64 20.34 -4.98
CA ASN A 296 5.51 21.80 -4.99
C ASN A 296 4.07 22.27 -4.76
N GLU A 297 3.08 21.61 -5.38
CA GLU A 297 1.66 21.91 -5.15
C GLU A 297 1.23 21.56 -3.73
N LEU A 298 1.69 20.43 -3.19
CA LEU A 298 1.43 20.04 -1.80
C LEU A 298 2.03 21.06 -0.83
N ARG A 299 3.29 21.46 -1.01
CA ARG A 299 3.94 22.50 -0.23
C ARG A 299 3.24 23.85 -0.35
N ALA A 300 2.80 24.23 -1.56
CA ALA A 300 2.07 25.47 -1.78
C ALA A 300 0.72 25.47 -1.05
N VAL A 301 -0.02 24.34 -1.08
CA VAL A 301 -1.27 24.19 -0.34
C VAL A 301 -1.03 24.20 1.16
N ALA A 302 -0.03 23.46 1.65
CA ALA A 302 0.34 23.45 3.06
C ALA A 302 0.71 24.86 3.54
N ARG A 303 1.58 25.56 2.80
CA ARG A 303 1.96 26.95 3.09
C ARG A 303 0.75 27.88 3.11
N ARG A 304 -0.15 27.76 2.14
CA ARG A 304 -1.38 28.56 2.10
C ARG A 304 -2.25 28.31 3.34
N ILE A 305 -2.49 27.04 3.69
CA ILE A 305 -3.29 26.68 4.87
C ILE A 305 -2.68 27.28 6.13
N VAL A 306 -1.37 27.07 6.34
CA VAL A 306 -0.64 27.59 7.50
C VAL A 306 -0.69 29.12 7.53
N CYS A 307 -0.36 29.80 6.44
CA CYS A 307 -0.37 31.25 6.39
C CYS A 307 -1.77 31.83 6.67
N THR A 308 -2.83 31.25 6.11
CA THR A 308 -4.21 31.69 6.38
C THR A 308 -4.58 31.56 7.86
N GLU A 309 -4.21 30.46 8.51
CA GLU A 309 -4.48 30.25 9.93
C GLU A 309 -3.76 31.28 10.80
N TYR A 310 -2.46 31.48 10.55
CA TYR A 310 -1.68 32.48 11.30
C TYR A 310 -2.21 33.91 11.13
N MET A 311 -2.66 34.28 9.92
CA MET A 311 -3.26 35.60 9.70
C MET A 311 -4.57 35.77 10.48
N THR A 312 -5.40 34.72 10.53
CA THR A 312 -6.66 34.73 11.31
C THR A 312 -6.38 34.91 12.82
N MET A 313 -5.33 34.27 13.35
CA MET A 313 -4.93 34.43 14.76
C MET A 313 -4.42 35.84 15.06
N VAL A 314 -3.68 36.47 14.13
CA VAL A 314 -3.17 37.83 14.28
C VAL A 314 -4.31 38.84 14.29
N GLU A 315 -5.26 38.74 13.36
CA GLU A 315 -6.43 39.63 13.27
C GLU A 315 -7.34 39.52 14.50
N ALA A 316 -7.52 38.31 15.06
CA ALA A 316 -8.29 38.11 16.29
C ALA A 316 -7.60 38.65 17.56
N SER A 317 -6.31 38.99 17.48
CA SER A 317 -5.52 39.48 18.61
C SER A 317 -5.42 41.00 18.66
N GLU A 318 -5.95 41.72 17.66
CA GLU A 318 -6.05 43.18 17.71
C GLU A 318 -7.20 43.54 18.67
N PRO A 319 -6.92 44.17 19.83
CA PRO A 319 -7.98 44.55 20.76
C PRO A 319 -8.92 45.52 20.05
N ASP A 320 -10.23 45.26 20.12
CA ASP A 320 -11.26 46.22 19.73
C ASP A 320 -10.92 47.55 20.39
N GLY A 321 -10.50 48.52 19.59
CA GLY A 321 -9.97 49.79 20.08
C GLY A 321 -10.96 50.45 21.04
N GLU A 322 -10.54 50.58 22.31
CA GLU A 322 -11.07 51.60 23.23
C GLU A 322 -10.74 53.02 22.73
#